data_AF-A0A9N9XAI1-F1
#
_entry.id   AF-A0A9N9XAI1-F1
#
_cell.length_a   1.000
_cell.length_b   1.000
_cell.length_c   1.000
_cell.angle_alpha   90.00
_cell.angle_beta   90.00
_cell.angle_gamma   90.00
#
_symmetry.space_group_name_H-M   'P 1'
#
loop_
_entity.id
_entity.type
_entity.pdbx_description
1 polymer ?
#
loop_
_entity_poly.entity_id
_entity_poly.type
_entity_poly.pdbx_seq_one_letter_code
_entity_poly.pdbx_strand_id
1 'polypeptide(L)'
;MKLIICSIIFIILVGQSSAFLPFVIKLGLDAVLSAISSTKILIPSANISIPENLQDIIIGDLNLIQFNVYGLDTFKYKDEVTELKTDRKSFTRNRISVNTTLDKVGFETEYVLDMSLLDAVPLYGNGTFRLEITKVGLDLNLNLYDKFASNISVEDFDFRFSLRDSSNSELTGFWNNVQVSALITNVINIVEPFVCMWYDYERECLDCVISKLAQFVINTLVLKANTDEDFIKCECLGDLLFLTKIHMPSLVESWETGDYSYIKHQLIRNPDVKKVYNKMYNIVSKIVVEKLRKCNLQRNVFQYHNLNKTN
;
A
#
# COMPACT_ATOMS: atom_id res chain seq x y z
N MET A 1 11.05 -0.86 9.43
CA MET A 1 10.06 -0.61 10.52
C MET A 1 10.66 0.12 11.73
N LYS A 2 11.73 -0.40 12.36
CA LYS A 2 12.38 0.28 13.50
C LYS A 2 12.88 1.70 13.18
N LEU A 3 13.36 1.96 11.97
CA LEU A 3 13.87 3.29 11.57
C LEU A 3 12.75 4.33 11.43
N ILE A 4 11.64 4.03 10.75
CA ILE A 4 10.47 4.93 10.61
C ILE A 4 9.85 5.22 11.98
N ILE A 5 9.71 4.19 12.82
CA ILE A 5 9.23 4.34 14.19
C ILE A 5 10.22 5.19 15.02
N CYS A 6 11.53 4.95 14.93
CA CYS A 6 12.55 5.77 15.60
C CYS A 6 12.58 7.22 15.09
N SER A 7 12.30 7.47 13.81
CA SER A 7 12.25 8.80 13.19
C SER A 7 11.04 9.60 13.68
N ILE A 8 9.88 8.96 13.76
CA ILE A 8 8.66 9.54 14.35
C ILE A 8 8.87 9.79 15.85
N ILE A 9 9.49 8.84 16.58
CA ILE A 9 9.89 9.00 17.98
C ILE A 9 10.88 10.16 18.15
N PHE A 10 11.77 10.41 17.19
CA PHE A 10 12.72 11.53 17.26
C PHE A 10 12.01 12.89 17.10
N ILE A 11 11.05 13.00 16.18
CA ILE A 11 10.19 14.20 16.06
C ILE A 11 9.40 14.43 17.35
N ILE A 12 8.96 13.36 18.01
CA ILE A 12 8.24 13.41 19.30
C ILE A 12 9.18 13.78 20.47
N LEU A 13 10.41 13.26 20.50
CA LEU A 13 11.40 13.57 21.55
C LEU A 13 11.87 15.02 21.48
N VAL A 14 11.98 15.59 20.28
CA VAL A 14 12.27 17.01 20.08
C VAL A 14 11.09 17.90 20.54
N GLY A 15 9.87 17.34 20.57
CA GLY A 15 8.66 17.99 21.08
C GLY A 15 8.58 18.22 22.59
N GLN A 16 9.43 17.59 23.40
CA GLN A 16 9.37 17.73 24.86
C GLN A 16 10.13 18.94 25.41
N SER A 17 10.78 19.72 24.55
CA SER A 17 11.68 20.81 24.94
C SER A 17 11.30 22.09 24.21
N SER A 18 10.35 22.85 24.79
CA SER A 18 10.02 24.26 24.50
C SER A 18 9.73 24.63 23.03
N ALA A 19 8.45 24.83 22.71
CA ALA A 19 7.88 25.32 21.46
C ALA A 19 8.28 24.51 20.20
N PHE A 20 7.27 23.87 19.58
CA PHE A 20 7.33 23.29 18.23
C PHE A 20 7.53 24.39 17.16
N LEU A 21 8.68 25.04 17.20
CA LEU A 21 9.07 26.04 16.22
C LEU A 21 9.23 25.35 14.86
N PRO A 22 8.66 25.89 13.78
CA PRO A 22 8.74 25.30 12.43
C PRO A 22 10.14 24.89 12.02
N PHE A 23 11.14 25.70 12.40
CA PHE A 23 12.56 25.44 12.11
C PHE A 23 13.06 24.13 12.72
N VAL A 24 12.69 23.83 13.97
CA VAL A 24 13.14 22.62 14.68
C VAL A 24 12.49 21.38 14.08
N ILE A 25 11.19 21.46 13.76
CA ILE A 25 10.47 20.40 13.05
C ILE A 25 11.10 20.13 11.69
N LYS A 26 11.39 21.19 10.93
CA LYS A 26 12.04 21.09 9.62
C LYS A 26 13.39 20.40 9.71
N LEU A 27 14.25 20.78 10.65
CA LEU A 27 15.54 20.11 10.84
C LEU A 27 15.40 18.61 11.16
N GLY A 28 14.46 18.26 12.04
CA GLY A 28 14.18 16.85 12.35
C GLY A 28 13.66 16.09 11.14
N LEU A 29 12.76 16.70 10.37
CA LEU A 29 12.21 16.14 9.15
C LEU A 29 13.29 15.93 8.09
N ASP A 30 14.12 16.93 7.82
CA ASP A 30 15.23 16.85 6.85
C ASP A 30 16.21 15.73 7.22
N ALA A 31 16.53 15.57 8.51
CA ALA A 31 17.40 14.49 8.98
C ALA A 31 16.78 13.11 8.72
N VAL A 32 15.48 12.95 8.97
CA VAL A 32 14.74 11.71 8.71
C VAL A 32 14.67 11.41 7.21
N LEU A 33 14.24 12.38 6.42
CA LEU A 33 14.05 12.22 4.98
C LEU A 33 15.38 11.93 4.26
N SER A 34 16.47 12.57 4.70
CA SER A 34 17.82 12.30 4.17
C SER A 34 18.34 10.91 4.56
N ALA A 35 17.96 10.38 5.71
CA ALA A 35 18.36 9.04 6.12
C ALA A 35 17.70 7.94 5.26
N ILE A 36 16.47 8.17 4.76
CA ILE A 36 15.72 7.21 3.94
C ILE A 36 16.52 6.82 2.69
N SER A 37 17.11 7.79 2.00
CA SER A 37 17.85 7.51 0.75
C SER A 37 19.12 6.68 0.95
N SER A 38 19.64 6.65 2.18
CA SER A 38 20.83 5.86 2.55
C SER A 38 20.50 4.48 3.12
N THR A 39 19.21 4.19 3.33
CA THR A 39 18.77 2.98 4.03
C THR A 39 18.72 1.78 3.07
N LYS A 40 19.45 0.72 3.43
CA LYS A 40 19.26 -0.62 2.85
C LYS A 40 18.39 -1.45 3.79
N ILE A 41 17.25 -1.94 3.30
CA ILE A 41 16.36 -2.80 4.08
C ILE A 41 16.52 -4.24 3.60
N LEU A 42 17.19 -5.04 4.41
CA LEU A 42 17.33 -6.48 4.21
C LEU A 42 16.72 -7.22 5.39
N ILE A 43 15.73 -8.07 5.13
CA ILE A 43 15.14 -8.98 6.13
C ILE A 43 15.58 -10.39 5.74
N PRO A 44 16.43 -11.06 6.56
CA PRO A 44 17.08 -12.30 6.18
C PRO A 44 16.09 -13.45 5.94
N SER A 45 15.04 -13.53 6.75
CA SER A 45 13.91 -14.42 6.52
C SER A 45 12.66 -13.93 7.22
N ALA A 46 11.51 -14.20 6.63
CA ALA A 46 10.20 -14.03 7.22
C ALA A 46 9.38 -15.28 6.91
N ASN A 47 8.99 -16.01 7.94
CA ASN A 47 8.01 -17.07 7.80
C ASN A 47 6.62 -16.47 8.06
N ILE A 48 5.74 -16.55 7.06
CA ILE A 48 4.37 -16.06 7.16
C ILE A 48 3.48 -17.28 7.35
N SER A 49 3.08 -17.54 8.59
CA SER A 49 2.05 -18.52 8.90
C SER A 49 0.66 -17.93 8.63
N ILE A 50 -0.21 -18.69 7.98
CA ILE A 50 -1.60 -18.29 7.76
C ILE A 50 -2.33 -18.24 9.12
N PRO A 51 -2.96 -17.12 9.49
CA PRO A 51 -3.76 -17.02 10.71
C PRO A 51 -4.80 -18.15 10.80
N GLU A 52 -5.01 -18.72 11.99
CA GLU A 52 -5.91 -19.88 12.19
C GLU A 52 -7.32 -19.65 11.61
N ASN A 53 -7.81 -18.42 11.74
CA ASN A 53 -9.11 -18.02 11.25
C ASN A 53 -9.18 -17.81 9.72
N LEU A 54 -8.09 -17.99 8.96
CA LEU A 54 -8.04 -18.00 7.49
C LEU A 54 -7.66 -19.37 6.91
N GLN A 55 -7.38 -20.36 7.77
CA GLN A 55 -6.98 -21.71 7.36
C GLN A 55 -8.11 -22.49 6.65
N ASP A 56 -9.37 -22.05 6.75
CA ASP A 56 -10.48 -22.59 5.95
C ASP A 56 -10.41 -22.22 4.46
N ILE A 57 -9.54 -21.26 4.09
CA ILE A 57 -9.42 -20.74 2.72
C ILE A 57 -8.03 -21.00 2.15
N ILE A 58 -6.99 -20.84 2.95
CA ILE A 58 -5.59 -21.00 2.54
C ILE A 58 -4.91 -21.93 3.54
N ILE A 59 -4.40 -23.07 3.06
CA ILE A 59 -3.68 -24.04 3.89
C ILE A 59 -2.23 -24.08 3.41
N GLY A 60 -1.27 -24.12 4.34
CA GLY A 60 0.15 -24.28 4.04
C GLY A 60 1.00 -23.11 4.51
N ASP A 61 2.24 -23.08 4.00
CA ASP A 61 3.28 -22.17 4.47
C ASP A 61 3.88 -21.35 3.31
N LEU A 62 4.16 -20.08 3.59
CA LEU A 62 4.95 -19.21 2.72
C LEU A 62 6.23 -18.79 3.44
N ASN A 63 7.35 -19.30 2.95
CA ASN A 63 8.66 -18.94 3.46
C ASN A 63 9.28 -17.89 2.52
N LEU A 64 9.52 -16.69 3.03
CA LEU A 64 10.23 -15.63 2.32
C LEU A 64 11.65 -15.52 2.89
N ILE A 65 12.64 -15.50 2.00
CA ILE A 65 14.06 -15.44 2.34
C ILE A 65 14.69 -14.25 1.60
N GLN A 66 15.63 -13.58 2.24
CA GLN A 66 16.40 -12.47 1.65
C GLN A 66 15.52 -11.33 1.10
N PHE A 67 14.51 -10.91 1.85
CA PHE A 67 13.64 -9.82 1.44
C PHE A 67 14.43 -8.50 1.40
N ASN A 68 14.59 -7.95 0.20
CA ASN A 68 15.36 -6.75 -0.09
C ASN A 68 14.44 -5.66 -0.65
N VAL A 69 14.41 -4.49 -0.01
CA VAL A 69 13.75 -3.29 -0.56
C VAL A 69 14.80 -2.42 -1.22
N TYR A 70 14.57 -2.03 -2.47
CA TYR A 70 15.48 -1.21 -3.27
C TYR A 70 14.78 0.00 -3.90
N GLY A 71 15.57 0.93 -4.45
CA GLY A 71 15.08 2.14 -5.11
C GLY A 71 14.93 3.35 -4.19
N LEU A 72 15.06 3.16 -2.87
CA LEU A 72 15.07 4.27 -1.89
C LEU A 72 16.23 5.24 -2.14
N ASP A 73 17.32 4.81 -2.76
CA ASP A 73 18.44 5.66 -3.19
C ASP A 73 18.02 6.74 -4.20
N THR A 74 16.90 6.55 -4.90
CA THR A 74 16.32 7.51 -5.83
C THR A 74 15.37 8.51 -5.17
N PHE A 75 15.21 8.43 -3.84
CA PHE A 75 14.32 9.27 -3.07
C PHE A 75 14.75 10.75 -3.15
N LYS A 76 13.88 11.57 -3.73
CA LYS A 76 14.00 13.02 -3.75
C LYS A 76 12.79 13.59 -3.03
N TYR A 77 13.01 14.66 -2.27
CA TYR A 77 11.94 15.31 -1.54
C TYR A 77 12.07 16.83 -1.58
N LYS A 78 10.94 17.49 -1.43
CA LYS A 78 10.80 18.90 -1.10
C LYS A 78 9.85 18.99 0.09
N ASP A 79 10.30 19.64 1.14
CA ASP A 79 9.55 19.80 2.38
C ASP A 79 9.28 21.28 2.67
N GLU A 80 8.19 21.53 3.38
CA GLU A 80 7.82 22.84 3.90
C GLU A 80 7.18 22.68 5.27
N VAL A 81 7.64 23.47 6.24
CA VAL A 81 7.02 23.54 7.56
C VAL A 81 6.65 25.00 7.84
N THR A 82 5.37 25.25 8.10
CA THR A 82 4.83 26.58 8.34
C THR A 82 3.99 26.61 9.61
N GLU A 83 4.18 27.66 10.42
CA GLU A 83 3.30 27.91 11.56
C GLU A 83 1.96 28.45 11.06
N LEU A 84 0.87 27.83 11.52
CA LEU A 84 -0.50 28.27 11.26
C LEU A 84 -0.98 29.18 12.39
N LYS A 85 -1.76 30.20 12.04
CA LYS A 85 -2.38 31.09 13.03
C LYS A 85 -3.31 30.30 13.96
N THR A 86 -3.22 30.60 15.25
CA THR A 86 -4.12 30.11 16.30
C THR A 86 -4.80 31.29 16.99
N ASP A 87 -6.03 31.09 17.42
CA ASP A 87 -6.81 32.03 18.24
C ASP A 87 -6.38 32.04 19.71
N ARG A 88 -5.56 31.06 20.14
CA ARG A 88 -5.19 30.86 21.54
C ARG A 88 -3.67 30.86 21.73
N LYS A 89 -3.17 31.76 22.59
CA LYS A 89 -1.72 31.98 22.86
C LYS A 89 -0.95 30.76 23.37
N SER A 90 -1.65 29.77 23.92
CA SER A 90 -1.06 28.57 24.51
C SER A 90 -1.01 27.36 23.58
N PHE A 91 -1.37 27.54 22.32
CA PHE A 91 -1.47 26.48 21.33
C PHE A 91 -0.48 26.77 20.21
N THR A 92 0.11 25.71 19.67
CA THR A 92 0.94 25.80 18.47
C THR A 92 0.29 24.95 17.40
N ARG A 93 0.20 25.47 16.18
CA ARG A 93 -0.33 24.73 15.04
C ARG A 93 0.67 24.83 13.90
N ASN A 94 1.09 23.68 13.38
CA ASN A 94 2.09 23.63 12.31
C ASN A 94 1.54 22.83 11.13
N ARG A 95 1.71 23.35 9.92
CA ARG A 95 1.54 22.58 8.69
C ARG A 95 2.89 22.05 8.26
N ILE A 96 2.94 20.75 7.99
CA ILE A 96 4.07 20.05 7.41
C ILE A 96 3.61 19.52 6.06
N SER A 97 4.32 19.89 5.00
CA SER A 97 4.07 19.45 3.63
C SER A 97 5.33 18.79 3.09
N VAL A 98 5.23 17.57 2.57
CA VAL A 98 6.34 16.83 1.97
C VAL A 98 5.88 16.29 0.63
N ASN A 99 6.49 16.78 -0.44
CA ASN A 99 6.36 16.20 -1.76
C ASN A 99 7.60 15.34 -2.02
N THR A 100 7.39 14.09 -2.38
CA THR A 100 8.46 13.13 -2.62
C THR A 100 8.27 12.44 -3.96
N THR A 101 9.39 12.09 -4.57
CA THR A 101 9.43 11.28 -5.79
C THR A 101 10.48 10.20 -5.66
N LEU A 102 10.15 9.01 -6.14
CA LEU A 102 11.06 7.88 -6.31
C LEU A 102 11.07 7.51 -7.80
N ASP A 103 12.25 7.46 -8.40
CA ASP A 103 12.37 7.02 -9.80
C ASP A 103 11.94 5.55 -9.91
N LYS A 104 12.24 4.75 -8.87
CA LYS A 104 11.70 3.41 -8.67
C LYS A 104 11.66 3.03 -7.19
N VAL A 105 10.75 2.15 -6.84
CA VAL A 105 10.73 1.45 -5.55
C VAL A 105 10.30 0.02 -5.81
N GLY A 106 10.99 -0.93 -5.21
CA GLY A 106 10.64 -2.32 -5.38
C GLY A 106 11.09 -3.17 -4.23
N PHE A 107 10.60 -4.40 -4.21
CA PHE A 107 11.12 -5.43 -3.35
C PHE A 107 11.43 -6.69 -4.15
N GLU A 108 12.41 -7.41 -3.66
CA GLU A 108 12.86 -8.68 -4.21
C GLU A 108 13.01 -9.66 -3.05
N THR A 109 12.56 -10.89 -3.24
CA THR A 109 12.65 -11.94 -2.23
C THR A 109 12.81 -13.29 -2.91
N GLU A 110 13.57 -14.17 -2.28
CA GLU A 110 13.48 -15.59 -2.53
C GLU A 110 12.24 -16.13 -1.81
N TYR A 111 11.57 -17.12 -2.39
CA TYR A 111 10.38 -17.72 -1.79
C TYR A 111 10.39 -19.25 -1.95
N VAL A 112 9.91 -19.92 -0.91
CA VAL A 112 9.47 -21.32 -0.97
C VAL A 112 7.99 -21.34 -0.61
N LEU A 113 7.20 -21.76 -1.59
CA LEU A 113 5.75 -21.80 -1.54
C LEU A 113 5.30 -23.25 -1.52
N ASP A 114 4.49 -23.61 -0.54
CA ASP A 114 3.73 -24.86 -0.51
C ASP A 114 2.38 -24.59 0.17
N MET A 115 1.40 -24.24 -0.65
CA MET A 115 0.06 -23.86 -0.23
C MET A 115 -1.01 -24.54 -1.08
N SER A 116 -2.22 -24.65 -0.54
CA SER A 116 -3.42 -25.03 -1.27
C SER A 116 -4.49 -23.98 -1.07
N LEU A 117 -5.06 -23.49 -2.17
CA LEU A 117 -6.19 -22.57 -2.15
C LEU A 117 -7.49 -23.37 -2.22
N LEU A 118 -8.37 -23.18 -1.23
CA LEU A 118 -9.66 -23.85 -1.10
C LEU A 118 -9.57 -25.38 -1.19
N ASP A 119 -8.44 -25.95 -0.76
CA ASP A 119 -8.11 -27.37 -0.88
C ASP A 119 -8.22 -27.94 -2.31
N ALA A 120 -8.18 -27.07 -3.32
CA ALA A 120 -8.48 -27.44 -4.71
C ALA A 120 -7.37 -27.04 -5.69
N VAL A 121 -6.68 -25.93 -5.43
CA VAL A 121 -5.63 -25.42 -6.32
C VAL A 121 -4.30 -25.48 -5.58
N PRO A 122 -3.42 -26.45 -5.91
CA PRO A 122 -2.10 -26.50 -5.31
C PRO A 122 -1.27 -25.34 -5.84
N LEU A 123 -0.64 -24.60 -4.93
CA LEU A 123 0.25 -23.48 -5.19
C LEU A 123 1.59 -23.87 -4.58
N TYR A 124 2.56 -24.23 -5.41
CA TYR A 124 3.89 -24.62 -4.92
C TYR A 124 4.98 -24.05 -5.82
N GLY A 125 6.19 -23.87 -5.29
CA GLY A 125 7.32 -23.40 -6.07
C GLY A 125 8.49 -22.97 -5.20
N ASN A 126 9.67 -22.93 -5.80
CA ASN A 126 10.87 -22.37 -5.18
C ASN A 126 11.56 -21.48 -6.21
N GLY A 127 11.63 -20.18 -5.92
CA GLY A 127 12.20 -19.22 -6.85
C GLY A 127 12.29 -17.82 -6.25
N THR A 128 12.28 -16.84 -7.14
CA THR A 128 12.37 -15.42 -6.80
C THR A 128 11.09 -14.70 -7.19
N PHE A 129 10.71 -13.74 -6.36
CA PHE A 129 9.64 -12.80 -6.64
C PHE A 129 10.18 -11.38 -6.55
N ARG A 130 10.01 -10.62 -7.62
CA ARG A 130 10.34 -9.20 -7.70
C ARG A 130 9.09 -8.43 -8.07
N LEU A 131 8.81 -7.38 -7.31
CA LEU A 131 7.84 -6.35 -7.67
C LEU A 131 8.58 -5.01 -7.74
N GLU A 132 8.45 -4.28 -8.83
CA GLU A 132 9.07 -2.96 -9.01
C GLU A 132 8.00 -1.98 -9.46
N ILE A 133 7.93 -0.80 -8.88
CA ILE A 133 7.06 0.26 -9.35
C ILE A 133 7.94 1.46 -9.70
N THR A 134 7.69 2.07 -10.86
CA THR A 134 8.47 3.20 -11.35
C THR A 134 7.70 4.52 -11.23
N LYS A 135 8.45 5.61 -11.07
CA LYS A 135 7.93 6.99 -10.98
C LYS A 135 6.83 7.15 -9.93
N VAL A 136 7.13 6.75 -8.70
CA VAL A 136 6.22 6.91 -7.57
C VAL A 136 6.31 8.34 -7.06
N GLY A 137 5.16 9.02 -6.96
CA GLY A 137 5.05 10.31 -6.28
C GLY A 137 4.22 10.17 -5.02
N LEU A 138 4.70 10.73 -3.90
CA LEU A 138 3.96 10.84 -2.65
C LEU A 138 3.86 12.30 -2.25
N ASP A 139 2.64 12.78 -2.04
CA ASP A 139 2.38 14.07 -1.42
C ASP A 139 1.79 13.84 -0.03
N LEU A 140 2.45 14.37 0.98
CA LEU A 140 2.05 14.30 2.38
C LEU A 140 1.77 15.71 2.88
N ASN A 141 0.59 15.96 3.41
CA ASN A 141 0.28 17.18 4.14
C ASN A 141 -0.28 16.82 5.51
N LEU A 142 0.24 17.46 6.54
CA LEU A 142 -0.07 17.15 7.92
C LEU A 142 -0.25 18.46 8.69
N ASN A 143 -1.37 18.63 9.35
CA ASN A 143 -1.58 19.72 10.30
C ASN A 143 -1.45 19.17 11.72
N LEU A 144 -0.36 19.52 12.39
CA LEU A 144 -0.10 19.21 13.78
C LEU A 144 -0.68 20.29 14.68
N TYR A 145 -1.30 19.85 15.76
CA TYR A 145 -1.79 20.69 16.84
C TYR A 145 -1.15 20.27 18.15
N ASP A 146 -0.63 21.25 18.88
CA ASP A 146 -0.05 21.02 20.20
C ASP A 146 -0.66 21.97 21.23
N LYS A 147 -1.21 21.37 22.28
CA LYS A 147 -1.64 22.06 23.50
C LYS A 147 -0.59 21.85 24.58
N PHE A 148 0.20 22.90 24.86
CA PHE A 148 1.18 22.94 25.95
C PHE A 148 2.17 21.76 25.98
N ALA A 149 2.71 21.34 24.83
CA ALA A 149 3.75 20.31 24.70
C ALA A 149 3.43 18.95 25.37
N SER A 150 2.15 18.70 25.66
CA SER A 150 1.70 17.49 26.39
C SER A 150 0.54 16.79 25.72
N ASN A 151 -0.20 17.49 24.85
CA ASN A 151 -1.25 16.91 24.01
C ASN A 151 -1.01 17.31 22.56
N ILE A 152 -0.21 16.51 21.87
CA ILE A 152 0.04 16.62 20.42
C ILE A 152 -0.97 15.75 19.70
N SER A 153 -1.60 16.28 18.66
CA SER A 153 -2.48 15.52 17.77
C SER A 153 -2.33 15.97 16.33
N VAL A 154 -2.69 15.08 15.42
CA VAL A 154 -2.90 15.34 14.00
C VAL A 154 -4.36 15.75 13.81
N GLU A 155 -4.58 17.02 13.45
CA GLU A 155 -5.92 17.52 13.12
C GLU A 155 -6.37 17.09 11.73
N ASP A 156 -5.43 17.06 10.80
CA ASP A 156 -5.70 16.77 9.40
C ASP A 156 -4.45 16.15 8.77
N PHE A 157 -4.67 15.13 7.95
CA PHE A 157 -3.64 14.43 7.21
C PHE A 157 -4.19 14.18 5.82
N ASP A 158 -3.43 14.57 4.80
CA ASP A 158 -3.73 14.31 3.39
C ASP A 158 -2.51 13.58 2.80
N PHE A 159 -2.75 12.34 2.40
CA PHE A 159 -1.83 11.45 1.75
C PHE A 159 -2.30 11.23 0.33
N ARG A 160 -1.47 11.62 -0.64
CA ARG A 160 -1.73 11.36 -2.05
C ARG A 160 -0.62 10.55 -2.65
N PHE A 161 -1.03 9.52 -3.35
CA PHE A 161 -0.13 8.61 -4.03
C PHE A 161 -0.33 8.73 -5.53
N SER A 162 0.75 8.63 -6.29
CA SER A 162 0.68 8.59 -7.74
C SER A 162 1.63 7.53 -8.29
N LEU A 163 1.09 6.71 -9.19
CA LEU A 163 1.80 5.71 -9.96
C LEU A 163 1.74 6.11 -11.42
N ARG A 164 2.90 6.34 -12.05
CA ARG A 164 2.90 6.85 -13.42
C ARG A 164 3.29 5.84 -14.49
N ASP A 165 3.97 4.74 -14.14
CA ASP A 165 4.49 3.81 -15.14
C ASP A 165 4.51 2.35 -14.71
N SER A 166 4.75 1.49 -15.71
CA SER A 166 4.80 0.03 -15.59
C SER A 166 5.89 -0.45 -14.64
N SER A 167 5.66 -1.64 -14.13
CA SER A 167 6.59 -2.41 -13.35
C SER A 167 7.51 -3.30 -14.18
N ASN A 168 8.60 -3.72 -13.55
CA ASN A 168 9.41 -4.84 -13.99
C ASN A 168 9.25 -6.01 -13.02
N SER A 169 7.99 -6.44 -12.84
CA SER A 169 7.64 -7.52 -11.93
C SER A 169 8.02 -8.88 -12.53
N GLU A 170 8.50 -9.78 -11.69
CA GLU A 170 9.02 -11.09 -12.10
C GLU A 170 8.70 -12.15 -11.04
N LEU A 171 8.26 -13.32 -11.49
CA LEU A 171 8.07 -14.51 -10.67
C LEU A 171 8.75 -15.70 -11.35
N THR A 172 9.67 -16.34 -10.66
CA THR A 172 10.37 -17.56 -11.12
C THR A 172 10.02 -18.75 -10.24
N GLY A 173 10.22 -19.98 -10.74
CA GLY A 173 10.09 -21.20 -9.93
C GLY A 173 8.68 -21.64 -9.56
N PHE A 174 7.63 -20.94 -10.03
CA PHE A 174 6.25 -21.32 -9.77
C PHE A 174 5.91 -22.65 -10.45
N TRP A 175 5.31 -23.56 -9.69
CA TRP A 175 5.09 -24.98 -10.02
C TRP A 175 6.34 -25.70 -10.52
N ASN A 176 7.54 -25.22 -10.15
CA ASN A 176 8.81 -25.67 -10.69
C ASN A 176 8.84 -25.71 -12.23
N ASN A 177 8.06 -24.82 -12.88
CA ASN A 177 7.89 -24.80 -14.32
C ASN A 177 8.17 -23.39 -14.86
N VAL A 178 9.22 -23.28 -15.68
CA VAL A 178 9.69 -22.01 -16.26
C VAL A 178 8.63 -21.38 -17.16
N GLN A 179 7.89 -22.16 -17.94
CA GLN A 179 6.88 -21.63 -18.85
C GLN A 179 5.66 -21.09 -18.08
N VAL A 180 5.24 -21.78 -17.02
CA VAL A 180 4.14 -21.31 -16.16
C VAL A 180 4.56 -20.05 -15.40
N SER A 181 5.79 -20.03 -14.86
CA SER A 181 6.36 -18.86 -14.20
C SER A 181 6.38 -17.63 -15.12
N ALA A 182 6.85 -17.81 -16.36
CA ALA A 182 6.86 -16.77 -17.38
C ALA A 182 5.43 -16.31 -17.75
N LEU A 183 4.47 -17.24 -17.84
CA LEU A 183 3.07 -16.91 -18.09
C LEU A 183 2.48 -16.05 -16.97
N ILE A 184 2.68 -16.43 -15.71
CA ILE A 184 2.19 -15.66 -14.55
C ILE A 184 2.86 -14.30 -14.48
N THR A 185 4.18 -14.24 -14.70
CA THR A 185 4.93 -12.98 -14.80
C THR A 185 4.31 -12.06 -15.86
N ASN A 186 4.02 -12.59 -17.05
CA ASN A 186 3.36 -11.82 -18.11
C ASN A 186 1.96 -11.36 -17.70
N VAL A 187 1.19 -12.21 -17.00
CA VAL A 187 -0.13 -11.82 -16.48
C VAL A 187 -0.01 -10.68 -15.47
N ILE A 188 0.93 -10.75 -14.53
CA ILE A 188 1.20 -9.67 -13.56
C ILE A 188 1.53 -8.38 -14.29
N ASN A 189 2.49 -8.41 -15.22
CA ASN A 189 2.90 -7.23 -16.00
C ASN A 189 1.79 -6.67 -16.91
N ILE A 190 0.82 -7.50 -17.33
CA ILE A 190 -0.36 -7.05 -18.06
C ILE A 190 -1.41 -6.43 -17.13
N VAL A 191 -1.66 -7.04 -15.97
CA VAL A 191 -2.71 -6.62 -15.01
C VAL A 191 -2.31 -5.37 -14.27
N GLU A 192 -1.03 -5.22 -13.94
CA GLU A 192 -0.54 -4.12 -13.11
C GLU A 192 -0.85 -2.73 -13.67
N PRO A 193 -0.64 -2.42 -14.96
CA PRO A 193 -1.08 -1.15 -15.54
C PRO A 193 -2.59 -0.89 -15.39
N PHE A 194 -3.43 -1.93 -15.40
CA PHE A 194 -4.86 -1.76 -15.15
C PHE A 194 -5.16 -1.44 -13.68
N VAL A 195 -4.38 -2.01 -12.75
CA VAL A 195 -4.49 -1.67 -11.32
C VAL A 195 -4.06 -0.22 -11.09
N CYS A 196 -2.96 0.22 -11.71
CA CYS A 196 -2.53 1.62 -11.65
C CYS A 196 -3.59 2.57 -12.25
N MET A 197 -4.14 2.23 -13.42
CA MET A 197 -5.21 3.01 -14.04
C MET A 197 -6.49 3.05 -13.18
N TRP A 198 -6.85 1.93 -12.55
CA TRP A 198 -7.98 1.88 -11.63
C TRP A 198 -7.72 2.72 -10.38
N TYR A 199 -6.50 2.67 -9.83
CA TYR A 199 -6.07 3.52 -8.74
C TYR A 199 -6.23 5.00 -9.11
N ASP A 200 -5.74 5.41 -10.27
CA ASP A 200 -5.86 6.79 -10.75
C ASP A 200 -7.33 7.23 -10.92
N TYR A 201 -8.21 6.33 -11.32
CA TYR A 201 -9.65 6.60 -11.47
C TYR A 201 -10.34 6.78 -10.11
N GLU A 202 -10.01 5.94 -9.12
CA GLU A 202 -10.59 5.98 -7.76
C GLU A 202 -9.75 6.79 -6.76
N ARG A 203 -8.74 7.53 -7.26
CA ARG A 203 -7.67 8.12 -6.45
C ARG A 203 -8.19 8.99 -5.31
N GLU A 204 -9.16 9.86 -5.60
CA GLU A 204 -9.72 10.77 -4.59
C GLU A 204 -10.29 10.02 -3.38
N CYS A 205 -10.91 8.86 -3.60
CA CYS A 205 -11.44 8.03 -2.53
C CYS A 205 -10.37 7.25 -1.80
N LEU A 206 -9.46 6.62 -2.54
CA LEU A 206 -8.39 5.83 -1.93
C LEU A 206 -7.47 6.72 -1.08
N ASP A 207 -7.08 7.88 -1.61
CA ASP A 207 -6.30 8.88 -0.89
C ASP A 207 -7.03 9.33 0.39
N CYS A 208 -8.34 9.64 0.31
CA CYS A 208 -9.12 10.02 1.50
C CYS A 208 -9.20 8.91 2.55
N VAL A 209 -9.49 7.68 2.13
CA VAL A 209 -9.58 6.50 3.02
C VAL A 209 -8.25 6.25 3.72
N ILE A 210 -7.15 6.22 2.95
CA ILE A 210 -5.80 6.00 3.47
C ILE A 210 -5.40 7.13 4.42
N SER A 211 -5.71 8.37 4.05
CA SER A 211 -5.44 9.56 4.87
C SER A 211 -6.12 9.48 6.23
N LYS A 212 -7.42 9.15 6.26
CA LYS A 212 -8.17 9.00 7.51
C LYS A 212 -7.67 7.84 8.36
N LEU A 213 -7.35 6.71 7.73
CA LEU A 213 -6.76 5.58 8.43
C LEU A 213 -5.41 5.92 9.05
N ALA A 214 -4.52 6.57 8.30
CA ALA A 214 -3.22 6.98 8.79
C ALA A 214 -3.33 8.03 9.90
N GLN A 215 -4.24 9.01 9.77
CA GLN A 215 -4.52 10.00 10.81
C GLN A 215 -4.93 9.31 12.12
N PHE A 216 -5.89 8.39 12.06
CA PHE A 216 -6.34 7.62 13.23
C PHE A 216 -5.19 6.83 13.86
N VAL A 217 -4.44 6.07 13.05
CA VAL A 217 -3.31 5.27 13.53
C VAL A 217 -2.23 6.12 14.19
N ILE A 218 -1.85 7.25 13.59
CA ILE A 218 -0.85 8.15 14.17
C ILE A 218 -1.36 8.73 15.49
N ASN A 219 -2.60 9.21 15.54
CA ASN A 219 -3.13 9.77 16.77
C ASN A 219 -3.25 8.73 17.89
N THR A 220 -3.83 7.57 17.60
CA THR A 220 -4.11 6.53 18.59
C THR A 220 -2.85 5.81 19.05
N LEU A 221 -2.04 5.31 18.12
CA LEU A 221 -0.91 4.43 18.44
C LEU A 221 0.38 5.20 18.72
N VAL A 222 0.62 6.29 17.99
CA VAL A 222 1.89 7.02 18.06
C VAL A 222 1.80 8.15 19.09
N LEU A 223 0.83 9.04 18.94
CA LEU A 223 0.69 10.24 19.77
C LEU A 223 -0.10 9.99 21.05
N LYS A 224 -0.82 8.86 21.13
CA LYS A 224 -1.74 8.52 22.23
C LYS A 224 -2.74 9.66 22.52
N ALA A 225 -3.15 10.35 21.46
CA ALA A 225 -4.14 11.39 21.51
C ALA A 225 -5.55 10.76 21.56
N ASN A 226 -6.48 11.43 22.23
CA ASN A 226 -7.89 11.05 22.14
C ASN A 226 -8.38 11.34 20.72
N THR A 227 -8.86 10.32 20.02
CA THR A 227 -9.44 10.43 18.68
C THR A 227 -10.95 10.33 18.75
N ASP A 228 -11.65 11.23 18.07
CA ASP A 228 -13.12 11.19 17.92
C ASP A 228 -13.55 10.51 16.60
N GLU A 229 -12.59 10.06 15.77
CA GLU A 229 -12.87 9.39 14.49
C GLU A 229 -13.08 7.88 14.67
N ASP A 230 -14.33 7.48 14.93
CA ASP A 230 -14.70 6.06 15.03
C ASP A 230 -14.81 5.35 13.66
N PHE A 231 -15.02 6.13 12.58
CA PHE A 231 -15.36 5.63 11.25
C PHE A 231 -14.77 6.48 10.11
N ILE A 232 -14.57 5.86 8.95
CA ILE A 232 -14.08 6.52 7.72
C ILE A 232 -15.21 7.33 7.07
N LYS A 233 -15.02 8.65 6.98
CA LYS A 233 -15.97 9.56 6.32
C LYS A 233 -15.32 10.20 5.09
N CYS A 234 -15.57 9.62 3.92
CA CYS A 234 -15.14 10.16 2.62
C CYS A 234 -16.37 10.30 1.71
N GLU A 235 -16.65 11.50 1.22
CA GLU A 235 -17.87 11.81 0.45
C GLU A 235 -17.99 10.99 -0.84
N CYS A 236 -16.86 10.67 -1.45
CA CYS A 236 -16.80 9.95 -2.71
C CYS A 236 -17.03 8.43 -2.56
N LEU A 237 -17.16 7.91 -1.33
CA LEU A 237 -17.40 6.48 -1.07
C LEU A 237 -18.77 5.96 -1.54
N GLY A 238 -19.65 6.81 -2.08
CA GLY A 238 -20.80 6.46 -2.92
C GLY A 238 -21.40 5.06 -2.69
N ASP A 239 -21.29 4.17 -3.68
CA ASP A 239 -21.81 2.79 -3.66
C ASP A 239 -21.02 1.83 -2.73
N LEU A 240 -19.88 2.26 -2.19
CA LEU A 240 -19.03 1.52 -1.25
C LEU A 240 -19.34 1.89 0.22
N LEU A 241 -20.61 2.17 0.54
CA LEU A 241 -21.11 2.47 1.91
C LEU A 241 -20.70 1.45 2.98
N PHE A 242 -20.23 0.26 2.62
CA PHE A 242 -19.69 -0.67 3.61
C PHE A 242 -18.34 -0.19 4.16
N LEU A 243 -17.53 0.52 3.37
CA LEU A 243 -16.24 1.09 3.83
C LEU A 243 -16.46 2.17 4.89
N THR A 244 -17.55 2.93 4.81
CA THR A 244 -17.92 3.92 5.84
C THR A 244 -18.40 3.27 7.14
N LYS A 245 -18.67 1.95 7.14
CA LYS A 245 -19.06 1.19 8.34
C LYS A 245 -17.88 0.50 9.01
N ILE A 246 -16.68 0.65 8.47
CA ILE A 246 -15.46 0.11 9.08
C ILE A 246 -15.19 0.89 10.37
N HIS A 247 -15.37 0.20 11.49
CA HIS A 247 -14.99 0.64 12.82
C HIS A 247 -13.47 0.57 12.97
N MET A 248 -12.82 1.72 13.05
CA MET A 248 -11.36 1.86 13.08
C MET A 248 -10.72 1.22 14.32
N PRO A 249 -11.28 1.37 15.54
CA PRO A 249 -10.75 0.71 16.72
C PRO A 249 -10.72 -0.82 16.59
N SER A 250 -11.73 -1.44 15.98
CA SER A 250 -11.76 -2.89 15.79
C SER A 250 -10.73 -3.38 14.79
N LEU A 251 -10.35 -2.57 13.78
CA LEU A 251 -9.22 -2.91 12.90
C LEU A 251 -7.90 -2.91 13.64
N VAL A 252 -7.69 -1.92 14.51
CA VAL A 252 -6.48 -1.84 15.35
C VAL A 252 -6.43 -2.97 16.36
N GLU A 253 -7.55 -3.26 17.03
CA GLU A 253 -7.65 -4.39 17.96
C GLU A 253 -7.36 -5.72 17.26
N SER A 254 -7.91 -5.95 16.06
CA SER A 254 -7.58 -7.14 15.25
C SER A 254 -6.08 -7.26 14.95
N TRP A 255 -5.41 -6.13 14.67
CA TRP A 255 -3.97 -6.11 14.42
C TRP A 255 -3.15 -6.39 15.69
N GLU A 256 -3.50 -5.75 16.80
CA GLU A 256 -2.77 -5.87 18.07
C GLU A 256 -2.95 -7.26 18.71
N THR A 257 -4.14 -7.84 18.61
CA THR A 257 -4.48 -9.14 19.20
C THR A 257 -4.21 -10.33 18.28
N GLY A 258 -4.09 -10.08 16.96
CA GLY A 258 -4.05 -11.13 15.95
C GLY A 258 -5.40 -11.77 15.66
N ASP A 259 -6.50 -11.32 16.27
CA ASP A 259 -7.85 -11.79 15.96
C ASP A 259 -8.46 -11.05 14.77
N TYR A 260 -8.27 -11.60 13.57
CA TYR A 260 -8.84 -11.09 12.32
C TYR A 260 -10.32 -11.44 12.07
N SER A 261 -11.08 -11.90 13.09
CA SER A 261 -12.49 -12.30 12.92
C SER A 261 -13.38 -11.14 12.46
N TYR A 262 -13.14 -9.93 12.98
CA TYR A 262 -13.83 -8.72 12.54
C TYR A 262 -13.61 -8.47 11.03
N ILE A 263 -12.36 -8.52 10.57
CA ILE A 263 -11.99 -8.39 9.15
C ILE A 263 -12.65 -9.49 8.31
N LYS A 264 -12.60 -10.74 8.78
CA LYS A 264 -13.21 -11.88 8.09
C LYS A 264 -14.72 -11.69 7.88
N HIS A 265 -15.44 -11.22 8.89
CA HIS A 265 -16.89 -11.07 8.80
C HIS A 265 -17.33 -9.79 8.08
N GLN A 266 -16.69 -8.66 8.38
CA GLN A 266 -17.13 -7.35 7.87
C GLN A 266 -16.54 -6.99 6.51
N LEU A 267 -15.40 -7.56 6.13
CA LEU A 267 -14.76 -7.30 4.84
C LEU A 267 -14.83 -8.50 3.91
N ILE A 268 -14.42 -9.70 4.36
CA ILE A 268 -14.30 -10.85 3.45
C ILE A 268 -15.67 -11.49 3.17
N ARG A 269 -16.46 -11.76 4.21
CA ARG A 269 -17.77 -12.44 4.10
C ARG A 269 -18.95 -11.47 3.89
N ASN A 270 -18.66 -10.18 3.75
CA ASN A 270 -19.69 -9.17 3.58
C ASN A 270 -20.42 -9.33 2.23
N PRO A 271 -21.77 -9.42 2.22
CA PRO A 271 -22.54 -9.57 0.99
C PRO A 271 -22.29 -8.46 -0.04
N ASP A 272 -22.05 -7.23 0.41
CA ASP A 272 -21.81 -6.10 -0.47
C ASP A 272 -20.40 -6.15 -1.09
N VAL A 273 -19.40 -6.62 -0.33
CA VAL A 273 -18.07 -6.90 -0.87
C VAL A 273 -18.14 -8.00 -1.93
N LYS A 274 -18.91 -9.07 -1.67
CA LYS A 274 -19.14 -10.14 -2.65
C LYS A 274 -19.80 -9.62 -3.93
N LYS A 275 -20.74 -8.67 -3.85
CA LYS A 275 -21.35 -8.03 -5.03
C LYS A 275 -20.32 -7.22 -5.81
N VAL A 276 -19.49 -6.43 -5.14
CA VAL A 276 -18.42 -5.63 -5.79
C VAL A 276 -17.41 -6.55 -6.47
N TYR A 277 -16.94 -7.59 -5.78
CA TYR A 277 -16.02 -8.57 -6.34
C TYR A 277 -16.60 -9.25 -7.60
N ASN A 278 -17.86 -9.69 -7.55
CA ASN A 278 -18.53 -10.28 -8.70
C ASN A 278 -18.68 -9.29 -9.87
N LYS A 279 -18.96 -8.01 -9.58
CA LYS A 279 -19.02 -6.95 -10.60
C LYS A 279 -17.65 -6.75 -11.26
N MET A 280 -16.58 -6.63 -10.47
CA MET A 280 -15.21 -6.51 -10.98
C MET A 280 -14.79 -7.73 -11.79
N TYR A 281 -15.06 -8.95 -11.30
CA TYR A 281 -14.79 -10.19 -12.01
C TYR A 281 -15.47 -10.20 -13.39
N ASN A 282 -16.75 -9.80 -13.47
CA ASN A 282 -17.48 -9.74 -14.73
C ASN A 282 -16.92 -8.69 -15.70
N ILE A 283 -16.43 -7.55 -15.20
CA ILE A 283 -15.81 -6.52 -16.03
C ILE A 283 -14.44 -6.99 -16.55
N VAL A 284 -13.58 -7.47 -15.65
CA VAL A 284 -12.22 -7.93 -15.99
C VAL A 284 -12.28 -9.14 -16.92
N SER A 285 -13.13 -10.13 -16.64
CA SER A 285 -13.31 -11.28 -17.51
C SER A 285 -13.76 -10.87 -18.92
N LYS A 286 -14.69 -9.92 -19.06
CA LYS A 286 -15.08 -9.37 -20.38
C LYS A 286 -13.90 -8.71 -21.09
N ILE A 287 -13.14 -7.85 -20.42
CA ILE A 287 -11.97 -7.16 -20.98
C ILE A 287 -10.92 -8.18 -21.45
N VAL A 288 -10.62 -9.18 -20.61
CA VAL A 288 -9.64 -10.24 -20.91
C VAL A 288 -10.11 -11.08 -22.09
N VAL A 289 -11.38 -11.51 -22.12
CA VAL A 289 -11.96 -12.28 -23.23
C VAL A 289 -11.95 -11.48 -24.53
N GLU A 290 -12.32 -10.20 -24.51
CA GLU A 290 -12.32 -9.35 -25.71
C GLU A 290 -10.91 -9.06 -26.23
N LYS A 291 -9.94 -8.79 -25.34
CA LYS A 291 -8.53 -8.61 -25.74
C LYS A 291 -7.95 -9.91 -26.29
N LEU A 292 -8.18 -11.05 -25.64
CA LEU A 292 -7.73 -12.37 -26.13
C LEU A 292 -8.37 -12.72 -27.47
N ARG A 293 -9.65 -12.40 -27.67
CA ARG A 293 -10.35 -12.58 -28.96
C ARG A 293 -9.77 -11.70 -30.06
N LYS A 294 -9.46 -10.43 -29.77
CA LYS A 294 -8.76 -9.52 -30.70
C LYS A 294 -7.34 -9.99 -31.02
N CYS A 295 -6.59 -10.48 -30.05
CA CYS A 295 -5.25 -11.06 -30.27
C CYS A 295 -5.29 -12.34 -31.12
N ASN A 296 -6.28 -13.23 -30.90
CA ASN A 296 -6.47 -14.42 -31.74
C ASN A 296 -6.92 -14.07 -33.16
N LEU A 297 -7.75 -13.05 -33.33
CA LEU A 297 -8.12 -12.52 -34.64
C LEU A 297 -6.89 -11.94 -35.38
N GLN A 298 -6.01 -11.20 -34.70
CA GLN A 298 -4.77 -10.69 -35.29
C GLN A 298 -3.78 -11.80 -35.65
N ARG A 299 -3.68 -12.87 -34.84
CA ARG A 299 -2.86 -14.06 -35.16
C ARG A 299 -3.37 -14.78 -36.41
N ASN A 300 -4.68 -14.94 -36.55
CA ASN A 300 -5.29 -15.59 -37.71
C ASN A 300 -5.12 -14.75 -38.99
N VAL A 301 -5.17 -13.42 -38.89
CA VAL A 301 -4.88 -12.53 -40.03
C VAL A 301 -3.39 -12.60 -40.43
N PHE A 302 -2.46 -12.68 -39.47
CA PHE A 302 -1.03 -12.84 -39.74
C PHE A 302 -0.69 -14.21 -40.38
N GLN A 303 -1.33 -15.29 -39.95
CA GLN A 303 -1.16 -16.62 -40.57
C GLN A 303 -1.72 -16.66 -42.00
N TYR A 304 -2.88 -16.02 -42.25
CA TYR A 304 -3.46 -15.91 -43.59
C TYR A 304 -2.59 -15.09 -44.55
N HIS A 305 -1.90 -14.04 -44.08
CA HIS A 305 -0.99 -13.26 -44.92
C HIS A 305 0.35 -13.94 -45.21
N ASN A 306 0.83 -14.83 -44.33
CA ASN A 306 2.05 -15.60 -44.59
C ASN A 306 1.81 -16.79 -45.52
N LEU A 307 0.62 -17.42 -45.50
CA LEU A 307 0.26 -18.49 -46.43
C LEU A 307 0.07 -17.97 -47.88
N ASN A 308 -0.35 -16.72 -48.06
CA ASN A 308 -0.52 -16.10 -49.38
C ASN A 308 0.76 -15.47 -49.96
N LYS A 309 1.90 -15.55 -49.28
CA LYS A 309 3.21 -15.11 -49.80
C LYS A 309 4.10 -16.27 -50.29
N THR A 310 3.63 -17.51 -50.15
CA THR A 310 4.35 -18.74 -50.56
C THR A 310 3.73 -19.46 -51.75
N ASN A 311 2.83 -18.82 -52.49
CA ASN A 311 2.37 -19.27 -53.81
C ASN A 311 2.73 -18.23 -54.88
#